data_AF-A0A3D5JI46-F1
#
_entry.id   AF-A0A3D5JI46-F1
#
_cell.length_a   1.000
_cell.length_b   1.000
_cell.length_c   1.000
_cell.angle_alpha   90.00
_cell.angle_beta   90.00
_cell.angle_gamma   90.00
#
_symmetry.space_group_name_H-M   'P 1'
#
loop_
_entity.id
_entity.type
_entity.pdbx_description
1 polymer ?
#
loop_
_entity_poly.entity_id
_entity_poly.type
_entity_poly.pdbx_seq_one_letter_code
_entity_poly.pdbx_strand_id
1 'polypeptide(L)'
;IAGKAHRMGLPKRPSPISKSTSETKKPAKPKAPVEPVNLPLRLELRKLQWSRSKCCWPSGDPKLNGFSFCGDTIVPGKPYCLKHCEEAYTTSRDNR
;
A
#
# COMPACT_ATOMS: atom_id res chain seq x y z
N ILE A 1 -14.17 8.90 -36.20
CA ILE A 1 -14.56 10.25 -35.75
C ILE A 1 -13.99 10.46 -34.33
N ALA A 2 -12.93 11.25 -34.19
CA ALA A 2 -12.34 11.59 -32.89
C ALA A 2 -12.74 13.04 -32.54
N GLY A 3 -13.56 13.19 -31.50
CA GLY A 3 -14.18 14.46 -31.11
C GLY A 3 -13.27 15.35 -30.27
N LYS A 4 -12.50 16.23 -30.93
CA LYS A 4 -12.28 17.66 -30.62
C LYS A 4 -12.35 18.11 -29.13
N ALA A 5 -11.30 17.84 -28.34
CA ALA A 5 -11.09 18.41 -27.00
C ALA A 5 -10.62 19.90 -26.98
N HIS A 6 -10.95 20.66 -28.02
CA HIS A 6 -10.45 22.04 -28.23
C HIS A 6 -11.56 23.11 -28.23
N ARG A 7 -12.71 22.87 -27.58
CA ARG A 7 -13.82 23.85 -27.55
C ARG A 7 -13.79 24.84 -26.38
N MET A 8 -12.87 24.71 -25.43
CA MET A 8 -12.94 25.45 -24.17
C MET A 8 -11.75 26.38 -23.89
N GLY A 9 -10.97 26.78 -24.90
CA GLY A 9 -9.99 27.87 -24.76
C GLY A 9 -9.03 27.80 -23.55
N LEU A 10 -8.76 26.61 -23.00
CA LEU A 10 -7.96 26.49 -21.79
C LEU A 10 -6.46 26.53 -22.15
N PRO A 11 -5.65 27.29 -21.40
CA PRO A 11 -4.21 27.30 -21.59
C PRO A 11 -3.63 25.90 -21.32
N LYS A 12 -2.77 25.43 -22.23
CA LYS A 12 -2.02 24.18 -22.04
C LYS A 12 -1.13 24.34 -20.80
N ARG A 13 -1.33 23.48 -19.79
CA ARG A 13 -0.50 23.49 -18.58
C ARG A 13 0.94 23.12 -18.95
N PRO A 14 1.96 23.92 -18.60
CA PRO A 14 3.34 23.54 -18.79
C PRO A 14 3.70 22.42 -17.80
N SER A 15 4.21 21.29 -18.30
CA SER A 15 4.64 20.16 -17.49
C SER A 15 5.97 20.46 -16.80
N PRO A 16 6.09 20.40 -15.46
CA PRO A 16 7.31 20.70 -14.73
C PRO A 16 8.23 19.46 -14.61
N ILE A 17 8.40 18.68 -15.68
CA ILE A 17 9.36 17.57 -15.67
C ILE A 17 10.71 18.13 -16.14
N SER A 18 11.36 18.88 -15.27
CA SER A 18 12.78 19.21 -15.41
C SER A 18 13.59 18.00 -14.98
N LYS A 19 14.45 17.53 -15.87
CA LYS A 19 15.45 16.50 -15.61
C LYS A 19 16.61 17.15 -14.86
N SER A 20 16.80 16.83 -13.58
CA SER A 20 18.05 17.11 -12.88
C SER A 20 18.79 15.79 -12.61
N THR A 21 19.79 15.55 -13.45
CA THR A 21 20.92 14.67 -13.19
C THR A 21 21.70 15.22 -12.00
N SER A 22 21.82 14.47 -10.91
CA SER A 22 22.79 14.77 -9.85
C SER A 22 23.84 13.66 -9.77
N GLU A 23 25.03 14.02 -10.25
CA GLU A 23 26.26 13.28 -10.06
C GLU A 23 26.84 13.62 -8.67
N THR A 24 27.58 12.67 -8.09
CA THR A 24 28.79 12.82 -7.23
C THR A 24 28.73 12.08 -5.89
N LYS A 25 29.71 11.18 -5.74
CA LYS A 25 30.01 10.24 -4.64
C LYS A 25 30.93 10.88 -3.58
N LYS A 26 30.74 10.56 -2.28
CA LYS A 26 31.76 10.23 -1.22
C LYS A 26 31.19 10.38 0.22
N PRO A 27 31.80 9.82 1.28
CA PRO A 27 32.05 8.41 1.62
C PRO A 27 31.39 8.02 2.97
N ALA A 28 31.43 6.72 3.31
CA ALA A 28 30.70 6.09 4.42
C ALA A 28 31.24 6.40 5.83
N LYS A 29 30.32 6.51 6.81
CA LYS A 29 30.55 6.39 8.26
C LYS A 29 29.38 5.63 8.93
N PRO A 30 29.55 5.08 10.15
CA PRO A 30 29.19 3.69 10.49
C PRO A 30 27.72 3.51 10.89
N LYS A 31 27.27 2.25 10.81
CA LYS A 31 25.91 1.75 11.05
C LYS A 31 25.38 2.16 12.44
N ALA A 32 24.42 3.08 12.43
CA ALA A 32 23.49 3.27 13.54
C ALA A 32 22.44 2.13 13.57
N PRO A 33 21.80 1.86 14.72
CA PRO A 33 20.72 0.89 14.84
C PRO A 33 19.66 1.15 13.77
N VAL A 34 19.09 0.07 13.22
CA VAL A 34 18.10 0.13 12.15
C VAL A 34 16.83 0.75 12.74
N GLU A 35 16.77 2.07 12.79
CA GLU A 35 15.51 2.78 12.95
C GLU A 35 14.59 2.31 11.82
N PRO A 36 13.31 2.00 12.09
CA PRO A 36 12.40 1.56 11.05
C PRO A 36 12.42 2.65 9.99
N VAL A 37 13.01 2.33 8.83
CA VAL A 37 13.14 3.25 7.71
C VAL A 37 11.74 3.77 7.50
N ASN A 38 11.50 5.04 7.87
CA ASN A 38 10.22 5.70 7.69
C ASN A 38 10.10 5.94 6.19
N LEU A 39 9.83 4.83 5.49
CA LEU A 39 9.71 4.81 4.07
C LEU A 39 8.40 5.54 3.80
N PRO A 40 8.37 6.46 2.82
CA PRO A 40 7.13 7.16 2.51
C PRO A 40 6.04 6.12 2.33
N LEU A 41 4.92 6.27 3.03
CA LEU A 41 3.81 5.32 3.09
C LEU A 41 3.46 4.72 1.70
N ARG A 42 3.52 5.54 0.64
CA ARG A 42 3.36 5.11 -0.76
C ARG A 42 4.27 3.96 -1.18
N LEU A 43 5.52 3.96 -0.74
CA LEU A 43 6.50 2.93 -1.08
C LEU A 43 6.30 1.65 -0.25
N GLU A 44 5.80 1.75 0.98
CA GLU A 44 5.41 0.57 1.77
C GLU A 44 4.18 -0.12 1.18
N LEU A 45 3.12 0.63 0.83
CA LEU A 45 1.95 0.05 0.18
C LEU A 45 2.26 -0.60 -1.17
N ARG A 46 3.27 -0.10 -1.92
CA ARG A 46 3.71 -0.78 -3.15
C ARG A 46 4.36 -2.14 -2.88
N LYS A 47 4.97 -2.32 -1.72
CA LYS A 47 5.64 -3.57 -1.34
C LYS A 47 4.69 -4.56 -0.68
N LEU A 48 3.50 -4.11 -0.30
CA LEU A 48 2.47 -4.93 0.33
C LEU A 48 2.18 -6.17 -0.53
N GLN A 49 2.46 -7.33 0.03
CA GLN A 49 2.20 -8.61 -0.63
C GLN A 49 0.78 -9.06 -0.32
N TRP A 50 0.00 -9.27 -1.37
CA TRP A 50 -1.36 -9.82 -1.28
C TRP A 50 -1.51 -11.01 -2.21
N SER A 51 -2.21 -12.05 -1.73
CA SER A 51 -2.55 -13.23 -2.52
C SER A 51 -3.98 -13.65 -2.26
N ARG A 52 -4.70 -14.04 -3.31
CA ARG A 52 -6.04 -14.65 -3.21
C ARG A 52 -6.03 -16.01 -2.51
N SER A 53 -4.88 -16.68 -2.41
CA SER A 53 -4.74 -17.97 -1.75
C SER A 53 -4.33 -17.87 -0.27
N LYS A 54 -4.18 -16.64 0.24
CA LYS A 54 -3.73 -16.37 1.62
C LYS A 54 -4.71 -15.46 2.35
N CYS A 55 -4.68 -15.52 3.67
CA CYS A 55 -5.58 -14.77 4.53
C CYS A 55 -5.42 -13.27 4.29
N CYS A 56 -6.52 -12.65 3.88
CA CYS A 56 -6.59 -11.24 3.51
C CYS A 56 -6.94 -10.32 4.70
N TRP A 57 -6.75 -10.78 5.94
CA TRP A 57 -7.09 -9.99 7.12
C TRP A 57 -6.15 -8.80 7.27
N PRO A 58 -6.67 -7.55 7.29
CA PRO A 58 -5.83 -6.37 7.42
C PRO A 58 -5.30 -6.26 8.86
N SER A 59 -4.00 -6.02 8.98
CA SER A 59 -3.32 -5.79 10.25
C SER A 59 -2.71 -4.39 10.24
N GLY A 60 -3.15 -3.56 11.19
CA GLY A 60 -2.75 -2.15 11.29
C GLY A 60 -3.57 -1.21 10.39
N ASP A 61 -3.21 0.07 10.42
CA ASP A 61 -3.86 1.11 9.63
C ASP A 61 -3.19 1.31 8.27
N PRO A 62 -3.94 1.36 7.15
CA PRO A 62 -3.37 1.60 5.83
C PRO A 62 -2.78 3.01 5.65
N LYS A 63 -3.03 3.91 6.62
CA LYS A 63 -2.46 5.26 6.67
C LYS A 63 -1.16 5.34 7.47
N LEU A 64 -0.81 4.27 8.18
CA LEU A 64 0.41 4.18 8.98
C LEU A 64 1.37 3.18 8.34
N ASN A 65 2.64 3.34 8.69
CA ASN A 65 3.67 2.40 8.27
C ASN A 65 3.45 1.05 8.99
N GLY A 66 3.76 -0.04 8.31
CA GLY A 66 3.58 -1.40 8.85
C GLY A 66 2.21 -2.04 8.61
N PHE A 67 1.36 -1.47 7.75
CA PHE A 67 0.16 -2.13 7.26
C PHE A 67 0.52 -3.45 6.54
N SER A 68 -0.11 -4.55 6.94
CA SER A 68 0.14 -5.87 6.36
C SER A 68 -1.12 -6.73 6.32
N PHE A 69 -1.09 -7.81 5.55
CA PHE A 69 -2.12 -8.84 5.59
C PHE A 69 -1.59 -10.06 6.33
N CYS A 70 -2.46 -10.73 7.08
CA CYS A 70 -2.12 -11.92 7.87
C CYS A 70 -1.33 -12.97 7.08
N GLY A 71 -1.74 -13.32 5.86
CA GLY A 71 -0.96 -14.20 4.99
C GLY A 71 -1.03 -15.70 5.31
N ASP A 72 -1.74 -16.12 6.36
CA ASP A 72 -1.96 -17.53 6.71
C ASP A 72 -2.80 -18.28 5.66
N THR A 73 -2.88 -19.61 5.77
CA THR A 73 -3.70 -20.44 4.88
C THR A 73 -5.18 -20.10 4.99
N ILE A 74 -5.83 -19.85 3.86
CA ILE A 74 -7.28 -19.61 3.83
C ILE A 74 -8.07 -20.89 4.08
N VAL A 75 -9.26 -20.73 4.66
CA VAL A 75 -10.28 -21.77 4.69
C VAL A 75 -10.90 -21.87 3.28
N PRO A 76 -11.11 -23.08 2.73
CA PRO A 76 -11.71 -23.23 1.41
C PRO A 76 -13.08 -22.53 1.33
N GLY A 77 -13.27 -21.74 0.27
CA GLY A 77 -14.48 -20.95 0.04
C GLY A 77 -14.56 -19.64 0.84
N LYS A 78 -13.55 -19.30 1.65
CA LYS A 78 -13.51 -18.08 2.47
C LYS A 78 -12.20 -17.30 2.23
N PRO A 79 -12.18 -15.97 2.42
CA PRO A 79 -10.99 -15.15 2.19
C PRO A 79 -9.99 -15.11 3.37
N TYR A 80 -10.31 -15.75 4.49
CA TYR A 80 -9.54 -15.67 5.73
C TYR A 80 -9.14 -17.05 6.28
N CYS A 81 -8.15 -17.08 7.19
CA CYS A 81 -7.83 -18.26 7.98
C CYS A 81 -8.88 -18.50 9.07
N LEU A 82 -8.83 -19.64 9.78
CA LEU A 82 -9.84 -20.00 10.79
C LEU A 82 -10.03 -18.91 11.85
N LYS A 83 -8.94 -18.42 12.44
CA LYS A 83 -8.95 -17.35 13.44
C LYS A 83 -9.68 -16.10 12.94
N HIS A 84 -9.27 -15.58 11.79
CA HIS A 84 -9.86 -14.36 11.24
C HIS A 84 -11.26 -14.58 10.64
N CYS A 85 -11.65 -15.82 10.32
CA CYS A 85 -13.02 -16.16 9.99
C CYS A 85 -13.94 -16.02 11.21
N GLU A 86 -13.50 -16.45 12.39
CA GLU A 86 -14.26 -16.28 13.63
C GLU A 86 -14.48 -14.80 13.92
N GLU A 87 -13.43 -13.97 13.79
CA GLU A 87 -13.53 -12.52 13.96
C GLU A 87 -14.47 -11.86 12.94
N ALA A 88 -14.35 -12.23 11.65
CA ALA A 88 -15.15 -11.64 10.57
C ALA A 88 -16.63 -12.01 10.60
N TYR A 89 -16.94 -13.24 10.99
CA TYR A 89 -18.27 -13.84 10.84
C TYR A 89 -18.98 -14.11 12.17
N THR A 90 -18.60 -13.40 13.24
CA THR A 90 -19.41 -13.37 14.46
C THR A 90 -20.83 -12.89 14.14
N THR A 91 -21.83 -13.73 14.43
CA THR A 91 -23.23 -13.37 14.25
C THR A 91 -23.58 -12.22 15.19
N SER A 92 -24.10 -11.11 14.65
CA SER A 92 -24.42 -9.86 15.35
C SER A 92 -25.55 -9.97 16.40
N ARG A 93 -25.38 -10.82 17.41
CA ARG A 93 -26.36 -10.99 18.49
C ARG A 93 -25.75 -11.14 19.88
N ASP A 94 -24.55 -10.62 20.08
CA ASP A 94 -23.91 -10.46 21.38
C ASP A 94 -23.36 -9.03 21.51
N ASN A 95 -24.26 -8.05 21.59
CA ASN A 95 -23.97 -6.73 22.13
C ASN A 95 -25.31 -6.10 22.55
N ARG A 96 -25.87 -6.61 23.66
CA ARG A 96 -27.03 -6.04 24.35
C ARG A 96 -26.58 -5.55 25.72
#